data_AF-A0A1K2F5U4-F1
#
_entry.id   AF-A0A1K2F5U4-F1
#
_cell.length_a   1.000
_cell.length_b   1.000
_cell.length_c   1.000
_cell.angle_alpha   90.00
_cell.angle_beta   90.00
_cell.angle_gamma   90.00
#
_symmetry.space_group_name_H-M   'P 1'
#
loop_
_entity.id
_entity.type
_entity.pdbx_description
1 polymer ?
#
loop_
_entity_poly.entity_id
_entity_poly.type
_entity_poly.pdbx_seq_one_letter_code
_entity_poly.pdbx_strand_id
1 'polypeptide(L)'
;MADRAVPERTGHLKVPEATLYYEVRGEGPLLLMMPGGSGFLEHVLCSFSGYVPDPAALRRGAGQLVIGVGQDSRTLLTALPGARLADEVGGRLVEFPGGHTGCTEDPDAFAERLRAVLLDRTLQGALG
;
A
#
# COMPACT_ATOMS: atom_id res chain seq x y z
N MET A 1 18.27 -14.78 -21.93
CA MET A 1 17.31 -13.66 -22.03
C MET A 1 17.79 -12.60 -21.04
N ALA A 2 18.11 -11.40 -21.49
CA ALA A 2 18.66 -10.37 -20.61
C ALA A 2 17.56 -9.87 -19.68
N ASP A 3 17.79 -10.01 -18.37
CA ASP A 3 16.99 -9.41 -17.31
C ASP A 3 17.05 -7.89 -17.48
N ARG A 4 15.95 -7.28 -17.91
CA ARG A 4 15.86 -5.84 -18.08
C ARG A 4 15.60 -5.27 -16.70
N ALA A 5 16.66 -4.98 -15.95
CA ALA A 5 16.59 -4.36 -14.64
C ALA A 5 15.63 -3.17 -14.68
N VAL A 6 14.55 -3.27 -13.91
CA VAL A 6 13.58 -2.18 -13.73
C VAL A 6 14.32 -1.04 -13.04
N PRO A 7 14.23 0.21 -13.52
CA PRO A 7 14.93 1.32 -12.89
C PRO A 7 14.50 1.45 -11.43
N GLU A 8 15.47 1.27 -10.54
CA GLU A 8 15.34 1.49 -9.11
C GLU A 8 15.83 2.91 -8.79
N ARG A 9 14.93 3.76 -8.29
CA ARG A 9 15.28 5.08 -7.78
C ARG A 9 15.06 5.09 -6.28
N THR A 10 16.15 5.16 -5.53
CA THR A 10 16.10 5.33 -4.07
C THR A 10 16.22 6.80 -3.71
N GLY A 11 15.71 7.18 -2.54
CA GLY A 11 15.80 8.55 -2.08
C GLY A 11 15.37 8.72 -0.64
N HIS A 12 15.55 9.95 -0.16
CA HIS A 12 15.13 10.36 1.17
C HIS A 12 14.17 11.56 1.07
N LEU A 13 13.04 11.48 1.73
CA LEU A 13 12.04 12.56 1.82
C LEU A 13 12.08 13.16 3.23
N LYS A 14 12.40 14.46 3.33
CA LYS A 14 12.31 15.20 4.58
C LYS A 14 10.85 15.55 4.87
N VAL A 15 10.37 15.15 6.04
CA VAL A 15 9.08 15.55 6.62
C VAL A 15 9.33 16.28 7.95
N PRO A 16 8.37 17.03 8.51
CA PRO A 16 8.64 17.92 9.64
C PRO A 16 9.25 17.24 10.88
N GLU A 17 9.05 15.92 11.07
CA GLU A 17 9.56 15.16 12.21
C GLU A 17 10.49 14.00 11.85
N ALA A 18 10.73 13.74 10.56
CA ALA A 18 11.48 12.56 10.13
C ALA A 18 12.12 12.71 8.76
N THR A 19 13.03 11.79 8.43
CA THR A 19 13.50 11.58 7.06
C THR A 19 13.11 10.18 6.63
N LEU A 20 12.21 10.07 5.65
CA LEU A 20 11.71 8.81 5.15
C LEU A 20 12.64 8.30 4.04
N TYR A 21 13.16 7.09 4.19
CA TYR A 21 13.77 6.36 3.08
C TYR A 21 12.69 5.79 2.18
N TYR A 22 12.88 5.86 0.86
CA TYR A 22 11.98 5.23 -0.09
C TYR A 22 12.76 4.63 -1.27
N GLU A 23 12.17 3.59 -1.86
CA GLU A 23 12.57 3.02 -3.13
C GLU A 23 11.41 3.10 -4.11
N VAL A 24 11.67 3.58 -5.32
CA VAL A 24 10.73 3.56 -6.43
C VAL A 24 11.23 2.54 -7.44
N ARG A 25 10.38 1.58 -7.76
CA ARG A 25 10.63 0.57 -8.79
C ARG A 25 9.44 0.56 -9.75
N GLY A 26 9.72 0.52 -11.05
CA GLY A 26 8.70 0.40 -12.10
C GLY A 26 8.20 1.73 -12.66
N GLU A 27 7.30 1.63 -13.64
CA GLU A 27 6.66 2.74 -14.32
C GLU A 27 5.14 2.48 -14.34
N GLY A 28 4.31 3.42 -13.87
CA GLY A 28 2.86 3.25 -13.79
C GLY A 28 2.20 4.05 -12.65
N PRO A 29 0.92 3.77 -12.35
CA PRO A 29 0.22 4.34 -11.20
C PRO A 29 1.00 4.13 -9.90
N LEU A 30 1.06 5.17 -9.06
CA LEU A 30 1.83 5.13 -7.81
C LEU A 30 1.23 4.13 -6.83
N LEU A 31 2.00 3.13 -6.45
CA LEU A 31 1.75 2.27 -5.30
C LEU A 31 2.69 2.66 -4.17
N LEU A 32 2.15 3.03 -3.01
CA LEU A 32 2.94 3.28 -1.81
C LEU A 32 2.93 2.04 -0.91
N MET A 33 4.12 1.56 -0.56
CA MET A 33 4.33 0.46 0.38
C MET A 33 5.09 0.99 1.60
N MET A 34 4.59 0.69 2.81
CA MET A 34 5.21 1.09 4.07
C MET A 34 5.55 -0.18 4.88
N PRO A 35 6.74 -0.79 4.67
CA PRO A 35 7.16 -1.91 5.50
C PRO A 35 7.42 -1.44 6.93
N GLY A 36 6.97 -2.22 7.92
CA GLY A 36 7.24 -1.92 9.32
C GLY A 36 8.70 -2.21 9.69
N GLY A 37 9.25 -1.55 10.70
CA GLY A 37 10.63 -1.76 11.16
C GLY A 37 11.01 -0.89 12.36
N SER A 38 12.26 -0.98 12.84
CA SER A 38 12.74 -0.20 13.99
C SER A 38 12.60 1.31 13.80
N GLY A 39 12.91 1.83 12.61
CA GLY A 39 12.73 3.24 12.26
C GLY A 39 11.27 3.70 12.24
N PHE A 40 10.32 2.79 12.00
CA PHE A 40 8.89 3.10 12.15
C PHE A 40 8.53 3.36 13.60
N LEU A 41 9.02 2.54 14.54
CA LEU A 41 8.75 2.72 15.97
C LEU A 41 9.37 4.01 16.52
N GLU A 42 10.59 4.33 16.10
CA GLU A 42 11.35 5.47 16.64
C GLU A 42 10.88 6.83 16.09
N HIS A 43 10.47 6.89 14.82
CA HIS A 43 10.26 8.18 14.14
C HIS A 43 8.88 8.37 13.51
N VAL A 44 8.11 7.29 13.32
CA VAL A 44 6.87 7.34 12.52
C VAL A 44 5.66 6.93 13.35
N LEU A 45 5.82 6.10 14.39
CA LEU A 45 4.71 5.51 15.11
C LEU A 45 3.79 6.57 15.72
N CYS A 46 4.33 7.57 16.44
CA CYS A 46 3.51 8.58 17.09
C CYS A 46 2.75 9.47 16.10
N SER A 47 3.42 9.94 15.05
CA SER A 47 2.78 10.76 14.00
C SER A 47 1.79 9.95 13.17
N PHE A 48 2.08 8.69 12.87
CA PHE A 48 1.20 7.79 12.13
C PHE A 48 -0.04 7.39 12.94
N SER A 49 0.13 6.96 14.19
CA SER A 49 -0.98 6.53 15.06
C SER A 49 -1.86 7.70 15.54
N GLY A 50 -1.32 8.92 15.60
CA GLY A 50 -2.07 10.13 15.91
C GLY A 50 -2.72 10.79 14.69
N TYR A 51 -2.37 10.36 13.48
CA TYR A 51 -2.97 10.90 12.25
C TYR A 51 -4.39 10.35 12.07
N VAL A 52 -5.35 11.27 11.98
CA VAL A 52 -6.73 10.95 11.62
C VAL A 52 -6.93 11.31 10.14
N PRO A 53 -7.11 10.32 9.24
CA PRO A 53 -7.34 10.59 7.83
C PRO A 53 -8.63 11.39 7.61
N ASP A 54 -8.63 12.31 6.63
CA ASP A 54 -9.85 13.00 6.19
C ASP A 54 -10.73 12.02 5.39
N PRO A 55 -11.87 11.55 5.94
CA PRO A 55 -12.70 10.56 5.27
C PRO A 55 -13.36 11.12 4.01
N ALA A 56 -13.63 12.42 3.96
CA ALA A 56 -14.21 13.06 2.78
C ALA A 56 -13.20 13.11 1.63
N ALA A 57 -11.91 13.35 1.92
CA ALA A 57 -10.85 13.25 0.93
C ALA A 57 -10.69 11.83 0.39
N LEU A 58 -10.72 10.83 1.27
CA LEU A 58 -10.63 9.42 0.86
C LEU A 58 -11.81 9.00 -0.01
N ARG A 59 -13.03 9.42 0.34
CA ARG A 59 -14.24 9.15 -0.47
C ARG A 59 -14.15 9.76 -1.87
N ARG A 60 -13.58 10.98 -2.02
CA ARG A 60 -13.38 11.60 -3.34
C ARG A 60 -12.43 10.79 -4.23
N GLY A 61 -11.44 10.11 -3.64
CA GLY A 61 -10.48 9.25 -4.34
C GLY A 61 -10.82 7.76 -4.35
N ALA A 62 -11.98 7.35 -3.83
CA ALA A 62 -12.29 5.95 -3.56
C ALA A 62 -12.23 5.04 -4.80
N GLY A 63 -12.55 5.57 -5.98
CA GLY A 63 -12.44 4.86 -7.25
C GLY A 63 -11.01 4.40 -7.60
N GLN A 64 -9.99 5.01 -6.99
CA GLN A 64 -8.57 4.69 -7.18
C GLN A 64 -7.93 4.10 -5.91
N LEU A 65 -8.70 3.91 -4.84
CA LEU A 65 -8.19 3.42 -3.56
C LEU A 65 -8.42 1.92 -3.41
N VAL A 66 -7.33 1.19 -3.19
CA VAL A 66 -7.34 -0.22 -2.80
C VAL A 66 -6.63 -0.36 -1.46
N ILE A 67 -7.28 -1.00 -0.50
CA ILE A 67 -6.74 -1.33 0.81
C ILE A 67 -6.29 -2.80 0.75
N GLY A 68 -4.99 -3.02 0.78
CA GLY A 68 -4.39 -4.36 0.72
C GLY A 68 -4.25 -4.99 2.10
N VAL A 69 -4.57 -6.28 2.22
CA VAL A 69 -4.33 -7.09 3.42
C VAL A 69 -3.62 -8.38 3.03
N GLY A 70 -2.55 -8.73 3.74
CA GLY A 70 -1.89 -10.02 3.57
C GLY A 70 -2.78 -11.17 4.05
N GLN A 71 -2.87 -12.25 3.26
CA GLN A 71 -3.64 -13.46 3.59
C GLN A 71 -3.31 -14.02 4.98
N ASP A 72 -2.03 -14.02 5.34
CA ASP A 72 -1.56 -14.54 6.63
C ASP A 72 -1.83 -13.57 7.80
N SER A 73 -2.21 -12.33 7.49
CA SER A 73 -2.56 -11.28 8.45
C SER A 73 -4.07 -11.10 8.62
N ARG A 74 -4.89 -11.91 7.95
CA ARG A 74 -6.36 -11.77 7.93
C ARG A 74 -7.02 -11.90 9.30
N THR A 75 -6.42 -12.68 10.20
CA THR A 75 -6.92 -12.90 11.58
C THR A 75 -6.30 -11.94 12.60
N LEU A 76 -5.33 -11.12 12.18
CA LEU A 76 -4.68 -10.14 13.04
C LEU A 76 -5.56 -8.88 13.13
N LEU A 77 -5.37 -8.14 14.23
CA LEU A 77 -6.11 -6.91 14.54
C LEU A 77 -5.98 -5.82 13.45
N THR A 78 -5.06 -5.96 12.49
CA THR A 78 -4.85 -5.02 11.38
C THR A 78 -5.82 -5.19 10.21
N ALA A 79 -6.38 -6.40 10.00
CA ALA A 79 -7.31 -6.65 8.91
C ALA A 79 -8.70 -5.99 9.15
N LEU A 80 -9.14 -5.95 10.41
CA LEU A 80 -10.44 -5.42 10.81
C LEU A 80 -10.58 -3.89 10.57
N PRO A 81 -9.62 -3.03 10.99
CA PRO A 81 -9.63 -1.61 10.64
C PRO A 81 -9.54 -1.37 9.13
N GLY A 82 -8.75 -2.17 8.40
CA GLY A 82 -8.64 -2.06 6.95
C GLY A 82 -9.97 -2.32 6.24
N ALA A 83 -10.68 -3.38 6.64
CA ALA A 83 -12.02 -3.68 6.14
C ALA A 83 -13.02 -2.56 6.47
N ARG A 84 -13.01 -2.08 7.73
CA ARG A 84 -13.91 -1.01 8.15
C ARG A 84 -13.66 0.29 7.39
N LEU A 85 -12.41 0.63 7.16
CA LEU A 85 -12.04 1.82 6.40
C LEU A 85 -12.50 1.69 4.93
N ALA A 86 -12.34 0.52 4.31
CA ALA A 86 -12.83 0.26 2.96
C ALA A 86 -14.34 0.54 2.85
N ASP A 87 -15.13 -0.03 3.77
CA ASP A 87 -16.57 0.19 3.84
C ASP A 87 -16.92 1.67 4.05
N GLU A 88 -16.21 2.34 4.96
CA GLU A 88 -16.49 3.72 5.33
C GLU A 88 -16.19 4.71 4.20
N VAL A 89 -15.17 4.45 3.39
CA VAL A 89 -14.76 5.36 2.31
C VAL A 89 -15.29 4.95 0.94
N GLY A 90 -16.02 3.82 0.85
CA GLY A 90 -16.41 3.23 -0.44
C GLY A 90 -15.22 2.72 -1.24
N GLY A 91 -14.10 2.44 -0.56
CA GLY A 91 -12.92 1.83 -1.14
C GLY A 91 -13.07 0.32 -1.22
N ARG A 92 -11.99 -0.36 -1.64
CA ARG A 92 -12.01 -1.83 -1.81
C ARG A 92 -10.94 -2.50 -0.99
N LEU A 93 -11.33 -3.54 -0.27
CA LEU A 93 -10.41 -4.42 0.44
C LEU A 93 -9.98 -5.56 -0.49
N VAL A 94 -8.67 -5.77 -0.63
CA VAL A 94 -8.11 -6.82 -1.46
C VAL A 94 -7.06 -7.62 -0.70
N GLU A 95 -7.16 -8.94 -0.80
CA GLU A 95 -6.17 -9.85 -0.26
C GLU A 95 -4.96 -10.01 -1.19
N PHE A 96 -3.77 -9.98 -0.58
CA PHE A 96 -2.47 -10.22 -1.20
C PHE A 96 -1.79 -11.44 -0.57
N PRO A 97 -0.98 -12.21 -1.33
CA PRO A 97 -0.17 -13.30 -0.77
C PRO A 97 0.74 -12.83 0.38
N GLY A 98 0.94 -13.71 1.37
CA GLY A 98 1.83 -13.51 2.51
C GLY A 98 1.25 -12.64 3.64
N GLY A 99 2.13 -12.16 4.51
CA GLY A 99 1.81 -11.32 5.66
C GLY A 99 1.95 -9.81 5.39
N HIS A 100 2.30 -9.05 6.45
CA HIS A 100 2.60 -7.61 6.37
C HIS A 100 3.72 -7.29 5.36
N THR A 101 4.60 -8.25 5.13
CA THR A 101 5.78 -8.17 4.26
C THR A 101 5.65 -9.06 3.03
N GLY A 102 4.42 -9.39 2.60
CA GLY A 102 4.15 -10.32 1.49
C GLY A 102 4.93 -10.05 0.20
N CYS A 103 5.25 -8.78 -0.10
CA CYS A 103 6.07 -8.40 -1.25
C CYS A 103 7.54 -8.84 -1.18
N THR A 104 8.05 -9.16 0.01
CA THR A 104 9.40 -9.71 0.22
C THR A 104 9.40 -11.21 0.50
N GLU A 105 8.26 -11.75 0.96
CA GLU A 105 8.08 -13.18 1.23
C GLU A 105 7.94 -13.98 -0.07
N ASP A 106 7.07 -13.53 -0.98
CA ASP A 106 6.90 -14.08 -2.33
C ASP A 106 6.69 -12.93 -3.34
N PRO A 107 7.79 -12.34 -3.84
CA PRO A 107 7.72 -11.17 -4.73
C PRO A 107 6.95 -11.44 -6.03
N ASP A 108 7.07 -12.64 -6.59
CA ASP A 108 6.46 -12.99 -7.87
C ASP A 108 4.93 -13.14 -7.72
N ALA A 109 4.48 -13.89 -6.71
CA ALA A 109 3.05 -14.04 -6.44
C ALA A 109 2.40 -12.70 -6.05
N PHE A 110 3.11 -11.88 -5.26
CA PHE A 110 2.64 -10.55 -4.90
C PHE A 110 2.52 -9.64 -6.14
N ALA A 111 3.54 -9.63 -7.01
CA ALA A 111 3.54 -8.82 -8.23
C ALA A 111 2.43 -9.21 -9.21
N GLU A 112 2.20 -10.51 -9.41
CA GLU A 112 1.09 -11.01 -10.23
C GLU A 112 -0.26 -10.57 -9.67
N ARG A 113 -0.46 -10.70 -8.36
CA ARG A 113 -1.70 -10.25 -7.71
C ARG A 113 -1.89 -8.75 -7.85
N LEU A 114 -0.84 -7.97 -7.60
CA LEU A 114 -0.86 -6.51 -7.73
C LEU A 114 -1.20 -6.09 -9.15
N ARG A 115 -0.59 -6.71 -10.16
CA ARG A 115 -0.87 -6.45 -11.56
C ARG A 115 -2.33 -6.72 -11.90
N ALA A 116 -2.87 -7.85 -11.42
CA ALA A 116 -4.29 -8.16 -11.61
C ALA A 116 -5.21 -7.09 -10.98
N VAL A 117 -4.87 -6.60 -9.78
CA VAL A 117 -5.64 -5.54 -9.09
C VAL A 117 -5.58 -4.22 -9.86
N LEU A 118 -4.40 -3.80 -10.31
CA LEU A 118 -4.23 -2.52 -11.00
C LEU A 118 -4.84 -2.52 -12.41
N LEU A 119 -4.88 -3.66 -13.08
CA LEU A 119 -5.40 -3.80 -14.45
C LEU A 119 -6.88 -4.16 -14.52
N ASP A 120 -7.49 -4.55 -13.40
CA ASP A 120 -8.90 -4.84 -13.36
C ASP A 120 -9.71 -3.57 -13.63
N ARG A 121 -10.41 -3.54 -14.78
CA ARG A 121 -11.24 -2.40 -15.19
C ARG A 121 -12.46 -2.20 -14.31
N THR A 122 -12.91 -3.23 -13.59
CA THR A 122 -13.90 -3.07 -12.52
C THR A 122 -13.29 -2.35 -11.31
N LEU A 123 -11.96 -2.42 -11.15
CA LEU A 123 -11.15 -1.66 -10.20
C LEU A 123 -10.76 -0.24 -10.68
N GLN A 124 -10.90 0.09 -11.96
CA GLN A 124 -10.51 1.39 -12.53
C GLN A 124 -11.66 2.40 -12.69
N GLY A 125 -12.84 2.12 -12.15
CA GLY A 125 -14.02 2.99 -12.29
C GLY A 125 -13.89 4.35 -11.59
N ALA A 126 -13.26 5.32 -12.25
CA ALA A 126 -13.51 6.78 -12.20
C ALA A 126 -12.42 7.59 -12.97
N LEU A 127 -12.00 7.13 -14.16
CA LEU A 127 -11.26 7.98 -15.11
C LEU A 127 -11.98 7.94 -16.46
N GLY A 128 -13.12 8.62 -16.51
CA GLY A 128 -13.92 8.87 -17.71
C GLY A 128 -14.68 10.17 -17.52
#